data_AF-A0A267MFA3-F1
#
_entry.id   AF-A0A267MFA3-F1
#
_cell.length_a   1.000
_cell.length_b   1.000
_cell.length_c   1.000
_cell.angle_alpha   90.00
_cell.angle_beta   90.00
_cell.angle_gamma   90.00
#
_symmetry.space_group_name_H-M   'P 1'
#
loop_
_entity.id
_entity.type
_entity.pdbx_description
1 polymer ?
#
loop_
_entity_poly.entity_id
_entity_poly.type
_entity_poly.pdbx_seq_one_letter_code
_entity_poly.pdbx_strand_id
1 'polypeptide(L)'
;MGFFGKVMDLKFAQGIGSLLRFIYGYLRGYIFVSIIYLTVALTIILLDPYEFNLIIVEYIKTPDYNKLNITWGGYIFMSLFGFYEVKKLEKRIKRKKKKRRKAHG
;
A
#
# COMPACT_ATOMS: atom_id res chain seq x y z
N MET A 1 -24.02 27.16 -19.57
CA MET A 1 -23.00 26.09 -19.56
C MET A 1 -22.13 26.03 -18.29
N GLY A 2 -22.50 26.66 -17.15
CA GLY A 2 -21.53 26.98 -16.08
C GLY A 2 -21.55 26.20 -14.75
N PHE A 3 -22.55 25.34 -14.48
CA PHE A 3 -22.68 24.68 -13.17
C PHE A 3 -22.38 23.17 -13.20
N PHE A 4 -22.76 22.49 -14.28
CA PHE A 4 -22.60 21.03 -14.42
C PHE A 4 -21.14 20.60 -14.61
N GLY A 5 -20.36 21.34 -15.43
CA GLY A 5 -18.93 21.07 -15.63
C GLY A 5 -18.11 21.21 -14.34
N LYS A 6 -18.41 22.24 -13.54
CA LYS A 6 -17.70 22.53 -12.28
C LYS A 6 -17.91 21.45 -11.21
N VAL A 7 -19.10 20.85 -11.16
CA VAL A 7 -19.42 19.74 -10.24
C VAL A 7 -18.76 18.43 -10.68
N MET A 8 -18.63 18.22 -11.99
CA MET A 8 -17.98 17.06 -12.58
C MET A 8 -16.47 17.07 -12.32
N ASP A 9 -15.80 18.22 -12.51
CA ASP A 9 -14.39 18.40 -12.16
C ASP A 9 -14.10 18.17 -10.67
N LEU A 10 -14.98 18.65 -9.79
CA LEU A 10 -14.82 18.48 -8.34
C LEU A 10 -14.95 17.02 -7.89
N LYS A 11 -15.84 16.24 -8.53
CA LYS A 11 -15.95 14.80 -8.31
C LYS A 11 -14.74 14.05 -8.88
N PHE A 12 -14.24 14.47 -10.02
CA PHE A 12 -13.04 13.89 -10.63
C PHE A 12 -11.79 14.13 -9.78
N ALA A 13 -11.60 15.36 -9.29
CA ALA A 13 -10.52 15.70 -8.36
C ALA A 13 -10.61 14.94 -7.02
N GLN A 14 -11.82 14.70 -6.51
CA GLN A 14 -12.03 13.81 -5.35
C GLN A 14 -11.70 12.35 -5.64
N GLY A 15 -12.01 11.87 -6.85
CA GLY A 15 -11.63 10.54 -7.33
C GLY A 15 -10.11 10.37 -7.38
N ILE A 16 -9.42 11.29 -8.05
CA ILE A 16 -7.95 11.32 -8.14
C ILE A 16 -7.31 11.39 -6.75
N GLY A 17 -7.81 12.26 -5.87
CA GLY A 17 -7.30 12.37 -4.50
C GLY A 17 -7.46 11.09 -3.67
N SER A 18 -8.54 10.33 -3.90
CA SER A 18 -8.76 9.04 -3.25
C SER A 18 -7.85 7.95 -3.83
N LEU A 19 -7.60 7.99 -5.14
CA LEU A 19 -6.68 7.08 -5.83
C LEU A 19 -5.24 7.28 -5.37
N LEU A 20 -4.76 8.53 -5.31
CA LEU A 20 -3.44 8.87 -4.76
C LEU A 20 -3.28 8.39 -3.31
N ARG A 21 -4.34 8.51 -2.51
CA ARG A 21 -4.37 8.03 -1.12
C ARG A 21 -4.25 6.50 -1.06
N PHE A 22 -4.93 5.79 -1.96
CA PHE A 22 -4.84 4.35 -2.09
C PHE A 22 -3.42 3.92 -2.46
N ILE A 23 -2.83 4.53 -3.50
CA ILE A 23 -1.45 4.26 -3.94
C ILE A 23 -0.46 4.52 -2.81
N TYR A 24 -0.61 5.61 -2.07
CA TYR A 24 0.22 5.90 -0.90
C TYR A 24 0.11 4.80 0.18
N GLY A 25 -1.11 4.38 0.50
CA GLY A 25 -1.33 3.28 1.45
C GLY A 25 -0.75 1.95 0.95
N TYR A 26 -0.92 1.65 -0.33
CA TYR A 26 -0.38 0.47 -0.99
C TYR A 26 1.15 0.43 -0.94
N LEU A 27 1.81 1.54 -1.30
CA LEU A 27 3.27 1.67 -1.25
C LEU A 27 3.81 1.53 0.17
N ARG A 28 3.08 2.06 1.16
CA ARG A 28 3.43 1.87 2.58
C ARG A 28 3.30 0.41 3.00
N GLY A 29 2.26 -0.28 2.53
CA GLY A 29 2.09 -1.72 2.71
C GLY A 29 3.23 -2.50 2.06
N TYR A 30 3.69 -2.09 0.88
CA TYR A 30 4.84 -2.68 0.19
C TYR A 30 6.10 -2.62 1.05
N ILE A 31 6.44 -1.44 1.57
CA ILE A 31 7.61 -1.25 2.44
C ILE A 31 7.53 -2.19 3.67
N PHE A 32 6.35 -2.29 4.29
CA PHE A 32 6.16 -3.14 5.45
C PHE A 32 6.36 -4.63 5.15
N VAL A 33 5.79 -5.11 4.05
CA VAL A 33 5.96 -6.49 3.59
C VAL A 33 7.44 -6.77 3.27
N SER A 34 8.13 -5.85 2.62
CA SER A 34 9.57 -5.99 2.34
C SER A 34 10.41 -6.10 3.63
N ILE A 35 10.07 -5.34 4.67
CA ILE A 35 10.74 -5.45 5.98
C ILE A 35 10.51 -6.84 6.59
N ILE A 36 9.30 -7.40 6.48
CA ILE A 36 9.01 -8.77 6.96
C ILE A 36 9.88 -9.78 6.22
N TYR A 37 9.92 -9.73 4.90
CA TYR A 37 10.76 -10.63 4.09
C TYR A 37 12.23 -10.55 4.49
N LEU A 38 12.75 -9.33 4.67
CA LEU A 38 14.13 -9.11 5.08
C LEU A 38 14.39 -9.65 6.49
N THR A 39 13.46 -9.45 7.42
CA THR A 39 13.57 -9.98 8.80
C THR A 39 13.57 -11.51 8.80
N VAL A 40 12.67 -12.15 8.05
CA VAL A 40 12.63 -13.61 7.92
C VAL A 40 13.93 -14.13 7.31
N ALA A 41 14.43 -13.50 6.25
CA ALA A 41 15.70 -13.86 5.64
C ALA A 41 16.87 -13.77 6.63
N LEU A 42 16.97 -12.67 7.39
CA LEU A 42 17.98 -12.51 8.45
C LEU A 42 17.87 -13.59 9.53
N THR A 43 16.65 -13.95 9.91
CA THR A 43 16.43 -14.98 10.95
C THR A 43 16.91 -16.35 10.47
N ILE A 44 16.66 -16.68 9.21
CA ILE A 44 17.15 -17.94 8.59
C ILE A 44 18.69 -17.93 8.52
N ILE A 45 19.30 -16.82 8.09
CA ILE A 45 20.76 -16.65 8.05
C ILE A 45 21.39 -16.88 9.43
N LEU A 46 20.77 -16.32 10.48
CA LEU A 46 21.26 -16.44 11.85
C LEU A 46 21.15 -17.86 12.42
N LEU A 47 20.15 -18.63 11.99
CA LEU A 47 19.90 -19.98 12.49
C LEU A 47 20.79 -21.03 11.81
N ASP A 48 20.99 -20.93 10.49
CA ASP A 48 21.82 -21.87 9.74
C ASP A 48 22.56 -21.21 8.57
N PRO A 49 23.71 -20.55 8.83
CA PRO A 49 24.41 -19.77 7.82
C PRO A 49 25.06 -20.63 6.73
N TYR A 50 25.41 -21.89 7.03
CA TYR A 50 26.11 -22.77 6.10
C TYR A 50 25.19 -23.31 5.02
N GLU A 51 24.01 -23.83 5.39
CA GLU A 51 23.04 -24.30 4.41
C GLU A 51 22.44 -23.13 3.60
N PHE A 52 22.20 -21.99 4.25
CA PHE A 52 21.71 -20.79 3.58
C PHE A 52 22.65 -20.31 2.47
N ASN A 53 23.96 -20.27 2.73
CA ASN A 53 24.94 -19.82 1.74
C ASN A 53 24.93 -20.70 0.48
N LEU A 54 24.82 -22.03 0.67
CA LEU A 54 24.83 -22.98 -0.44
C LEU A 54 23.56 -22.86 -1.29
N ILE A 55 22.39 -22.77 -0.64
CA ILE A 55 21.09 -22.59 -1.29
C ILE A 55 21.01 -21.25 -2.02
N ILE A 56 21.49 -20.16 -1.42
CA ILE A 56 21.47 -18.82 -2.03
C ILE A 56 22.41 -18.76 -3.24
N VAL A 57 23.61 -19.29 -3.15
CA VAL A 57 24.56 -19.30 -4.27
C VAL A 57 24.02 -20.11 -5.45
N GLU A 58 23.34 -21.22 -5.18
CA GLU A 58 22.66 -22.01 -6.20
C GLU A 58 21.46 -21.28 -6.78
N TYR A 59 20.65 -20.63 -5.93
CA TYR A 59 19.49 -19.85 -6.34
C TYR A 59 19.85 -18.61 -7.19
N ILE A 60 20.91 -17.86 -6.84
CA ILE A 60 21.39 -16.69 -7.60
C ILE A 60 21.82 -17.06 -9.02
N LYS A 61 22.28 -18.30 -9.24
CA LYS A 61 22.68 -18.80 -10.56
C LYS A 61 21.49 -19.19 -11.44
N THR A 62 20.28 -19.26 -10.88
CA THR A 62 19.07 -19.54 -11.66
C THR A 62 18.51 -18.26 -12.29
N PRO A 63 17.94 -18.35 -13.51
CA PRO A 63 17.30 -17.20 -14.17
C PRO A 63 16.08 -16.67 -13.41
N ASP A 64 15.57 -17.42 -12.42
CA ASP A 64 14.43 -17.03 -11.58
C ASP A 64 14.82 -16.13 -10.40
N TYR A 65 16.12 -15.96 -10.09
CA TYR A 65 16.59 -15.07 -9.03
C TYR A 65 16.09 -13.62 -9.19
N ASN A 66 16.01 -13.12 -10.43
CA ASN A 66 15.56 -11.76 -10.71
C ASN A 66 14.04 -11.56 -10.54
N LYS A 67 13.26 -12.64 -10.37
CA LYS A 67 11.81 -12.55 -10.17
C LYS A 67 11.52 -12.56 -8.68
N LEU A 68 11.79 -11.43 -8.01
CA LEU A 68 11.30 -11.17 -6.66
C LEU A 68 9.78 -10.95 -6.73
N ASN A 69 9.03 -12.04 -6.93
CA ASN A 69 7.59 -12.00 -7.00
C ASN A 69 7.03 -11.89 -5.58
N ILE A 70 6.36 -10.78 -5.30
CA ILE A 70 5.54 -10.67 -4.10
C ILE A 70 4.48 -11.77 -4.18
N THR A 71 4.30 -12.51 -3.09
CA THR A 71 3.25 -13.53 -3.03
C THR A 71 1.87 -12.90 -3.16
N TRP A 72 0.90 -13.66 -3.65
CA TRP A 72 -0.51 -13.23 -3.69
C TRP A 72 -1.01 -12.69 -2.35
N GLY A 73 -0.55 -13.27 -1.23
CA GLY A 73 -0.84 -12.78 0.12
C GLY A 73 -0.28 -11.38 0.39
N GLY A 74 0.93 -11.08 -0.08
CA GLY A 74 1.52 -9.74 -0.01
C GLY A 74 0.70 -8.70 -0.76
N TYR A 75 0.23 -9.01 -1.98
CA TYR A 75 -0.64 -8.12 -2.75
C TYR A 75 -1.97 -7.81 -2.06
N ILE A 76 -2.60 -8.83 -1.44
CA ILE A 76 -3.83 -8.65 -0.66
C ILE A 76 -3.55 -7.73 0.53
N PHE A 77 -2.46 -7.96 1.26
CA PHE A 77 -2.10 -7.16 2.43
C PHE A 77 -1.82 -5.69 2.07
N MET A 78 -1.08 -5.45 0.99
CA MET A 78 -0.83 -4.10 0.46
C MET A 78 -2.13 -3.40 0.06
N SER A 79 -3.04 -4.11 -0.60
CA SER A 79 -4.35 -3.58 -1.00
C SER A 79 -5.20 -3.19 0.22
N LEU A 80 -5.20 -3.99 1.29
CA LEU A 80 -5.88 -3.67 2.54
C LEU A 80 -5.36 -2.37 3.17
N PHE A 81 -4.04 -2.14 3.13
CA PHE A 81 -3.43 -0.88 3.58
C PHE A 81 -3.89 0.32 2.76
N GLY A 82 -3.98 0.16 1.43
CA GLY A 82 -4.56 1.15 0.53
C GLY A 82 -6.01 1.49 0.90
N PHE A 83 -6.87 0.47 1.05
CA PHE A 83 -8.27 0.63 1.44
C PHE A 83 -8.43 1.29 2.80
N TYR A 84 -7.57 0.95 3.76
CA TYR A 84 -7.59 1.54 5.10
C TYR A 84 -7.34 3.04 5.07
N GLU A 85 -6.34 3.51 4.31
CA GLU A 85 -6.07 4.95 4.18
C GLU A 85 -7.20 5.71 3.45
N VAL A 86 -7.83 5.09 2.45
CA VAL A 86 -9.02 5.66 1.80
C VAL A 86 -10.19 5.79 2.77
N LYS A 87 -10.54 4.72 3.51
CA LYS A 87 -11.60 4.75 4.54
C LYS A 87 -11.31 5.79 5.63
N LYS A 88 -10.04 5.96 6.01
CA LYS A 88 -9.60 6.97 6.98
C LYS A 88 -9.77 8.39 6.44
N LEU A 89 -9.49 8.61 5.16
CA LEU A 89 -9.75 9.89 4.49
C LEU A 89 -11.25 10.20 4.45
N GLU A 90 -12.08 9.24 4.04
CA GLU A 90 -13.55 9.41 4.01
C GLU A 90 -14.10 9.78 5.40
N LYS A 91 -13.66 9.08 6.46
CA LYS A 91 -14.03 9.40 7.84
C LYS A 91 -13.62 10.83 8.21
N ARG A 92 -12.42 11.28 7.83
CA ARG A 92 -11.99 12.68 8.08
C ARG A 92 -12.86 13.69 7.33
N ILE A 93 -13.20 13.44 6.07
CA ILE A 93 -14.07 14.31 5.26
C ILE A 93 -15.46 14.39 5.89
N LYS A 94 -16.05 13.25 6.27
CA LYS A 94 -17.36 13.19 6.96
C LYS A 94 -17.34 13.98 8.28
N ARG A 95 -16.29 13.84 9.08
CA ARG A 95 -16.10 14.60 10.34
C ARG A 95 -15.99 16.11 10.09
N LYS A 96 -15.20 16.55 9.08
CA LYS A 96 -15.08 17.97 8.72
C LYS A 96 -16.41 18.55 8.23
N LYS A 97 -17.15 17.83 7.38
CA LYS A 97 -18.48 18.24 6.91
C LYS A 97 -19.48 18.37 8.09
N LYS A 98 -19.47 17.42 9.03
CA LYS A 98 -20.32 17.47 10.24
C LYS A 98 -20.01 18.69 11.12
N LYS A 99 -18.73 19.04 11.29
CA LYS A 99 -18.33 20.24 12.06
C LYS A 99 -18.82 21.54 11.40
N ARG A 100 -18.70 21.68 10.08
CA ARG A 100 -19.17 22.89 9.37
C ARG A 100 -20.68 23.10 9.47
N ARG A 101 -21.48 22.02 9.46
CA ARG A 101 -22.94 22.09 9.65
C ARG A 101 -23.35 22.53 11.05
N LYS A 102 -22.54 22.25 12.07
CA LYS A 102 -22.79 22.67 13.46
C LYS A 102 -22.31 24.09 13.80
N ALA A 103 -21.55 24.72 12.90
CA ALA A 103 -21.03 26.08 13.09
C ALA A 103 -21.87 27.14 12.33
N HIS A 104 -22.79 26.70 11.48
CA HIS A 104 -23.64 27.55 10.63
C HIS A 104 -25.15 27.34 10.86
N GLY A 105 -25.52 26.53 11.85
CA GLY A 105 -26.89 26.39 12.34
C GLY A 105 -26.85 26.39 13.86
#